data_AF-A0A536BG70-F1
#
_entry.id   AF-A0A536BG70-F1
#
_cell.length_a   1.000
_cell.length_b   1.000
_cell.length_c   1.000
_cell.angle_alpha   90.00
_cell.angle_beta   90.00
_cell.angle_gamma   90.00
#
_symmetry.space_group_name_H-M   'P 1'
#
loop_
_entity.id
_entity.type
_entity.pdbx_description
1 polymer ?
#
loop_
_entity_poly.entity_id
_entity_poly.type
_entity_poly.pdbx_seq_one_letter_code
_entity_poly.pdbx_strand_id
1 'polypeptide(L)'
;MQIRLHNTLTRRVEPVVPTHAGEIRMYTCGPTVYRPVHVGNLRSYLLADWLRRTFELFGNRVISVKNITDVGHMRQDAVDRGEDKVIAAALAEGKTPMQIAEFYEAAFREDERRLGILPATVYPRATAHVGEMIALVERLLARGLAYVVEGTVYYAVRQFAEYGRLSGNVGEALRQGVRSEVDPNKRNAADFALWKRAEAGRSALVWDSPWGSGFPGWHIECSAMSTKYLGERFDVHTGGVDNIFPHHEDEIAQSEGALGHGVVGTWVHGQHLLADGVKMAKSARNTLEVHEIEALGLDPLAFRYQCLLTHYRARLHFSVAALRQAAEGLDHLRQRVRVLAQLSDHATAPPRLPERVRAAFGSVALDRWNELLRERLADDLDLPGALALVHACITDADIPPSVRLQFIHDADVVLGLDLDAVARERADAPPVALAAVAGHELARATRDYGAADRLRAKFDGLRVDDRASGALVARADRRLGPRSRRTIASAGELRDQRAKRAVRSWSVCVLAREWPDDVARCLGSVLRFIPADGEVLVLDQGSSEAAKRRLDELAAREPRVLVHHADRDLGEGAGRSALLRVARGRSVLELDPSVEITGPLFAV
;
A
#
# COMPACT_ATOMS: atom_id res chain seq x y z
N MET A 1 7.04 1.47 -30.67
CA MET A 1 7.17 0.28 -29.79
C MET A 1 5.81 -0.05 -29.19
N GLN A 2 5.47 -1.33 -29.08
CA GLN A 2 4.19 -1.78 -28.53
C GLN A 2 4.39 -2.30 -27.11
N ILE A 3 3.49 -1.94 -26.19
CA ILE A 3 3.51 -2.44 -24.81
C ILE A 3 3.15 -3.93 -24.82
N ARG A 4 3.91 -4.73 -24.08
CA ARG A 4 3.66 -6.15 -23.88
C ARG A 4 3.50 -6.41 -22.39
N LEU A 5 2.47 -7.17 -22.01
CA LEU A 5 2.18 -7.49 -20.62
C LEU A 5 1.96 -8.99 -20.48
N HIS A 6 2.26 -9.53 -19.30
CA HIS A 6 1.88 -10.88 -18.94
C HIS A 6 0.37 -10.97 -18.79
N ASN A 7 -0.28 -11.62 -19.75
CA ASN A 7 -1.70 -11.92 -19.68
C ASN A 7 -1.89 -13.19 -18.84
N THR A 8 -2.63 -13.05 -17.75
CA THR A 8 -2.90 -14.15 -16.81
C THR A 8 -3.69 -15.27 -17.48
N LEU A 9 -4.56 -14.92 -18.44
CA LEU A 9 -5.36 -15.88 -19.18
C LEU A 9 -4.49 -16.81 -20.05
N THR A 10 -3.54 -16.24 -20.79
CA THR A 10 -2.67 -16.99 -21.72
C THR A 10 -1.36 -17.46 -21.07
N ARG A 11 -1.03 -16.93 -19.89
CA ARG A 11 0.21 -17.16 -19.14
C ARG A 11 1.47 -16.76 -19.93
N ARG A 12 1.36 -15.79 -20.85
CA ARG A 12 2.44 -15.32 -21.72
C ARG A 12 2.55 -13.80 -21.70
N VAL A 13 3.75 -13.29 -21.97
CA VAL A 13 3.97 -11.85 -22.21
C VAL A 13 3.66 -11.56 -23.67
N GLU A 14 2.55 -10.88 -23.90
CA GLU A 14 1.98 -10.64 -25.23
C GLU A 14 1.65 -9.16 -25.44
N PRO A 15 1.60 -8.68 -26.69
CA PRO A 15 1.29 -7.29 -26.96
C PRO A 15 -0.12 -6.92 -26.51
N VAL A 16 -0.27 -5.78 -25.87
CA VAL A 16 -1.59 -5.19 -25.60
C VAL A 16 -2.09 -4.58 -26.90
N VAL A 17 -3.24 -5.07 -27.37
CA VAL A 17 -3.90 -4.58 -28.60
C VAL A 17 -5.17 -3.84 -28.19
N PRO A 18 -5.22 -2.51 -28.35
CA PRO A 18 -6.41 -1.75 -28.03
C PRO A 18 -7.57 -2.11 -28.96
N THR A 19 -8.77 -2.21 -28.40
CA THR A 19 -10.05 -2.34 -29.09
C THR A 19 -10.37 -1.10 -29.92
N HIS A 20 -9.86 0.07 -29.51
CA HIS A 20 -9.96 1.33 -30.23
C HIS A 20 -8.58 1.97 -30.39
N ALA A 21 -8.20 2.29 -31.64
CA ALA A 21 -6.89 2.86 -31.91
C ALA A 21 -6.63 4.16 -31.13
N GLY A 22 -5.51 4.22 -30.40
CA GLY A 22 -5.12 5.37 -29.58
C GLY A 22 -5.86 5.49 -28.24
N GLU A 23 -6.65 4.50 -27.84
CA GLU A 23 -7.42 4.51 -26.60
C GLU A 23 -7.29 3.17 -25.86
N ILE A 24 -7.03 3.21 -24.56
CA ILE A 24 -7.03 2.04 -23.68
C ILE A 24 -8.19 2.17 -22.68
N ARG A 25 -9.05 1.17 -22.66
CA ARG A 25 -10.15 0.98 -21.72
C ARG A 25 -9.75 -0.02 -20.66
N MET A 26 -9.63 0.45 -19.43
CA MET A 26 -9.12 -0.33 -18.31
C MET A 26 -10.12 -0.38 -17.16
N TYR A 27 -10.36 -1.58 -16.62
CA TYR A 27 -11.13 -1.79 -15.40
C TYR A 27 -10.21 -2.26 -14.26
N THR A 28 -10.44 -1.75 -13.05
CA THR A 28 -9.76 -2.18 -11.82
C THR A 28 -10.80 -2.49 -10.75
N CYS A 29 -10.82 -3.70 -10.21
CA CYS A 29 -11.67 -4.02 -9.05
C CYS A 29 -11.27 -3.16 -7.85
N GLY A 30 -12.18 -2.29 -7.40
CA GLY A 30 -11.92 -1.34 -6.33
C GLY A 30 -12.22 -1.88 -4.92
N PRO A 31 -12.24 -1.01 -3.91
CA PRO A 31 -12.35 -1.41 -2.52
C PRO A 31 -13.79 -1.69 -2.11
N THR A 32 -13.94 -2.52 -1.08
CA THR A 32 -15.18 -2.60 -0.30
C THR A 32 -15.15 -1.58 0.83
N VAL A 33 -16.06 -0.62 0.81
CA VAL A 33 -16.00 0.61 1.63
C VAL A 33 -16.72 0.48 2.96
N TYR A 34 -16.40 -0.55 3.73
CA TYR A 34 -16.92 -0.71 5.10
C TYR A 34 -15.83 -0.52 6.17
N ARG A 35 -14.57 -0.35 5.76
CA ARG A 35 -13.39 -0.20 6.62
C ARG A 35 -12.25 0.46 5.85
N PRO A 36 -11.19 0.95 6.52
CA PRO A 36 -10.03 1.52 5.82
C PRO A 36 -9.34 0.48 4.93
N VAL A 37 -8.72 0.93 3.83
CA VAL A 37 -7.83 0.08 3.04
C VAL A 37 -6.45 -0.03 3.70
N HIS A 38 -5.71 -1.09 3.38
CA HIS A 38 -4.32 -1.24 3.82
C HIS A 38 -3.34 -1.21 2.64
N VAL A 39 -2.04 -1.07 2.90
CA VAL A 39 -0.98 -0.99 1.88
C VAL A 39 -0.97 -2.19 0.92
N GLY A 40 -1.40 -3.36 1.38
CA GLY A 40 -1.64 -4.52 0.51
C GLY A 40 -2.68 -4.29 -0.59
N ASN A 41 -3.80 -3.60 -0.30
CA ASN A 41 -4.79 -3.19 -1.31
C ASN A 41 -4.19 -2.12 -2.24
N LEU A 42 -3.53 -1.12 -1.63
CA LEU A 42 -2.94 0.01 -2.35
C LEU A 42 -1.85 -0.42 -3.33
N ARG A 43 -1.14 -1.54 -3.09
CA ARG A 43 -0.20 -2.11 -4.08
C ARG A 43 -0.89 -2.46 -5.40
N SER A 44 -2.11 -3.02 -5.36
CA SER A 44 -2.88 -3.32 -6.58
C SER A 44 -3.32 -2.04 -7.30
N TYR A 45 -3.65 -0.99 -6.55
CA TYR A 45 -4.03 0.30 -7.15
C TYR A 45 -2.84 1.08 -7.70
N LEU A 46 -1.65 0.93 -7.11
CA LEU A 46 -0.39 1.41 -7.68
C LEU A 46 -0.08 0.71 -9.01
N LEU A 47 -0.35 -0.59 -9.14
CA LEU A 47 -0.23 -1.30 -10.43
C LEU A 47 -1.15 -0.68 -11.50
N ALA A 48 -2.42 -0.43 -11.15
CA ALA A 48 -3.35 0.23 -12.07
C ALA A 48 -2.88 1.65 -12.47
N ASP A 49 -2.32 2.39 -11.52
CA ASP A 49 -1.73 3.72 -11.76
C ASP A 49 -0.53 3.65 -12.73
N TRP A 50 0.42 2.74 -12.51
CA TRP A 50 1.57 2.57 -13.40
C TRP A 50 1.18 2.07 -14.79
N LEU A 51 0.21 1.17 -14.90
CA LEU A 51 -0.35 0.77 -16.19
C LEU A 51 -0.91 1.97 -16.93
N ARG A 52 -1.78 2.75 -16.29
CA ARG A 52 -2.37 3.97 -16.87
C ARG A 52 -1.28 4.94 -17.34
N ARG A 53 -0.37 5.33 -16.45
CA ARG A 53 0.70 6.30 -16.77
C ARG A 53 1.58 5.81 -17.91
N THR A 54 1.84 4.50 -17.97
CA THR A 54 2.60 3.89 -19.07
C THR A 54 1.83 3.94 -20.38
N PHE A 55 0.53 3.59 -20.40
CA PHE A 55 -0.28 3.71 -21.62
C PHE A 55 -0.36 5.16 -22.12
N GLU A 56 -0.50 6.13 -21.22
CA GLU A 56 -0.50 7.57 -21.52
C GLU A 56 0.86 8.02 -22.08
N LEU A 57 1.99 7.59 -21.51
CA LEU A 57 3.35 7.86 -22.04
C LEU A 57 3.53 7.32 -23.47
N PHE A 58 2.87 6.22 -23.79
CA PHE A 58 2.87 5.61 -25.13
C PHE A 58 1.85 6.24 -26.08
N GLY A 59 1.21 7.33 -25.67
CA GLY A 59 0.33 8.15 -26.51
C GLY A 59 -1.13 7.69 -26.54
N ASN A 60 -1.56 6.81 -25.63
CA ASN A 60 -2.95 6.37 -25.56
C ASN A 60 -3.75 7.25 -24.61
N ARG A 61 -4.99 7.60 -25.00
CA ARG A 61 -6.00 8.09 -24.06
C ARG A 61 -6.47 6.93 -23.19
N VAL A 62 -6.42 7.06 -21.87
CA VAL A 62 -6.86 5.98 -20.97
C VAL A 62 -8.21 6.32 -20.34
N ILE A 63 -9.20 5.44 -20.54
CA ILE A 63 -10.44 5.42 -19.76
C ILE A 63 -10.27 4.40 -18.65
N SER A 64 -10.09 4.88 -17.42
CA SER A 64 -9.89 4.03 -16.24
C SER A 64 -11.16 4.00 -15.40
N VAL A 65 -11.73 2.82 -15.20
CA VAL A 65 -12.91 2.60 -14.35
C VAL A 65 -12.50 1.80 -13.13
N LYS A 66 -12.87 2.27 -11.94
CA LYS A 66 -12.60 1.59 -10.67
C LYS A 66 -13.84 1.61 -9.80
N ASN A 67 -14.48 0.46 -9.60
CA ASN A 67 -15.73 0.43 -8.84
C ASN A 67 -15.53 0.72 -7.35
N ILE A 68 -16.63 1.05 -6.68
CA ILE A 68 -16.74 1.11 -5.24
C ILE A 68 -17.79 0.08 -4.83
N THR A 69 -17.38 -0.93 -4.06
CA THR A 69 -18.30 -1.94 -3.53
C THR A 69 -18.91 -1.41 -2.23
N ASP A 70 -20.05 -0.75 -2.36
CA ASP A 70 -20.88 -0.23 -1.27
C ASP A 70 -22.11 -1.11 -0.97
N VAL A 71 -22.18 -2.27 -1.62
CA VAL A 71 -23.14 -3.34 -1.35
C VAL A 71 -22.36 -4.60 -0.98
N GLY A 72 -22.61 -5.17 0.20
CA GLY A 72 -21.81 -6.30 0.70
C GLY A 72 -22.33 -6.80 2.03
N HIS A 73 -21.85 -7.98 2.46
CA HIS A 73 -22.27 -8.67 3.69
C HIS A 73 -21.79 -7.95 4.96
N MET A 74 -22.23 -6.71 5.17
CA MET A 74 -21.98 -5.96 6.41
C MET A 74 -22.52 -6.69 7.65
N ARG A 75 -23.41 -7.68 7.47
CA ARG A 75 -23.86 -8.57 8.56
C ARG A 75 -23.19 -9.94 8.56
N GLN A 76 -23.14 -10.66 7.44
CA GLN A 76 -22.67 -12.05 7.46
C GLN A 76 -21.17 -12.19 7.78
N ASP A 77 -20.30 -11.36 7.18
CA ASP A 77 -18.85 -11.41 7.50
C ASP A 77 -18.55 -10.94 8.94
N ALA A 78 -19.44 -10.13 9.53
CA ALA A 78 -19.31 -9.63 10.90
C ALA A 78 -19.73 -10.69 11.95
N VAL A 79 -20.74 -11.50 11.65
CA VAL A 79 -21.22 -12.57 12.53
C VAL A 79 -20.27 -13.79 12.48
N ASP A 80 -19.71 -14.12 11.31
CA ASP A 80 -18.92 -15.35 11.15
C ASP A 80 -17.42 -15.20 11.49
N ARG A 81 -16.90 -13.96 11.62
CA ARG A 81 -15.44 -13.72 11.81
C ARG A 81 -15.07 -12.87 13.02
N GLY A 82 -16.02 -12.59 13.91
CA GLY A 82 -15.81 -11.71 15.05
C GLY A 82 -15.84 -10.25 14.59
N GLU A 83 -16.96 -9.60 14.84
CA GLU A 83 -17.30 -8.24 14.43
C GLU A 83 -16.11 -7.26 14.44
N ASP A 84 -15.98 -6.51 13.35
CA ASP A 84 -15.23 -5.26 13.37
C ASP A 84 -16.01 -4.29 14.26
N LYS A 85 -15.59 -4.23 15.54
CA LYS A 85 -16.24 -3.45 16.60
C LYS A 85 -16.47 -2.00 16.21
N VAL A 86 -15.68 -1.44 15.29
CA VAL A 86 -15.82 -0.04 14.84
C VAL A 86 -17.02 0.13 13.91
N ILE A 87 -17.30 -0.84 13.05
CA ILE A 87 -18.45 -0.80 12.13
C ILE A 87 -19.73 -1.11 12.90
N ALA A 88 -19.69 -2.11 13.77
CA ALA A 88 -20.77 -2.42 14.67
C ALA A 88 -21.09 -1.21 15.57
N ALA A 89 -20.06 -0.51 16.09
CA ALA A 89 -20.22 0.74 16.82
C ALA A 89 -20.80 1.86 15.95
N ALA A 90 -20.30 2.06 14.72
CA ALA A 90 -20.82 3.08 13.81
C ALA A 90 -22.31 2.87 13.48
N LEU A 91 -22.73 1.62 13.29
CA LEU A 91 -24.14 1.26 13.11
C LEU A 91 -24.94 1.42 14.41
N ALA A 92 -24.37 1.05 15.57
CA ALA A 92 -24.97 1.26 16.88
C ALA A 92 -25.12 2.75 17.25
N GLU A 93 -24.25 3.61 16.72
CA GLU A 93 -24.31 5.08 16.79
C GLU A 93 -25.34 5.69 15.81
N GLY A 94 -26.11 4.86 15.10
CA GLY A 94 -27.21 5.29 14.24
C GLY A 94 -26.79 5.72 12.84
N LYS A 95 -25.57 5.40 12.38
CA LYS A 95 -25.18 5.65 10.98
C LYS A 95 -25.85 4.65 10.04
N THR A 96 -26.22 5.13 8.86
CA THR A 96 -26.72 4.29 7.77
C THR A 96 -25.57 3.58 7.05
N PRO A 97 -25.82 2.43 6.38
CA PRO A 97 -24.89 1.81 5.44
C PRO A 97 -24.22 2.77 4.45
N MET A 98 -24.99 3.72 3.90
CA MET A 98 -24.48 4.69 2.93
C MET A 98 -23.51 5.68 3.57
N GLN A 99 -23.80 6.16 4.78
CA GLN A 99 -22.88 7.05 5.50
C GLN A 99 -21.55 6.36 5.84
N ILE A 100 -21.58 5.06 6.14
CA ILE A 100 -20.37 4.25 6.34
C ILE A 100 -19.60 4.12 5.03
N ALA A 101 -20.28 3.79 3.94
CA ALA A 101 -19.69 3.68 2.61
C ALA A 101 -19.03 4.99 2.17
N GLU A 102 -19.70 6.12 2.31
CA GLU A 102 -19.18 7.44 1.95
C GLU A 102 -17.96 7.83 2.77
N PHE A 103 -17.97 7.54 4.08
CA PHE A 103 -16.83 7.80 4.97
C PHE A 103 -15.58 7.04 4.52
N TYR A 104 -15.70 5.73 4.31
CA TYR A 104 -14.55 4.91 3.91
C TYR A 104 -14.15 5.08 2.44
N GLU A 105 -15.09 5.44 1.56
CA GLU A 105 -14.75 5.86 0.20
C GLU A 105 -13.91 7.14 0.20
N ALA A 106 -14.28 8.14 1.00
CA ALA A 106 -13.51 9.38 1.13
C ALA A 106 -12.11 9.10 1.70
N ALA A 107 -12.01 8.28 2.74
CA ALA A 107 -10.73 7.85 3.31
C ALA A 107 -9.85 7.12 2.27
N PHE A 108 -10.44 6.19 1.51
CA PHE A 108 -9.76 5.49 0.43
C PHE A 108 -9.21 6.45 -0.63
N ARG A 109 -10.01 7.42 -1.09
CA ARG A 109 -9.58 8.40 -2.10
C ARG A 109 -8.44 9.28 -1.58
N GLU A 110 -8.46 9.62 -0.30
CA GLU A 110 -7.36 10.35 0.34
C GLU A 110 -6.08 9.51 0.43
N ASP A 111 -6.18 8.22 0.75
CA ASP A 111 -5.04 7.29 0.72
C ASP A 111 -4.44 7.16 -0.69
N GLU A 112 -5.28 7.09 -1.74
CA GLU A 112 -4.81 7.11 -3.14
C GLU A 112 -4.06 8.40 -3.45
N ARG A 113 -4.61 9.55 -3.05
CA ARG A 113 -4.00 10.87 -3.26
C ARG A 113 -2.63 10.97 -2.58
N ARG A 114 -2.51 10.48 -1.34
CA ARG A 114 -1.26 10.47 -0.57
C ARG A 114 -0.17 9.61 -1.22
N LEU A 115 -0.55 8.55 -1.93
CA LEU A 115 0.36 7.70 -2.71
C LEU A 115 0.58 8.17 -4.16
N GLY A 116 0.07 9.35 -4.54
CA GLY A 116 0.20 9.89 -5.89
C GLY A 116 -0.50 9.05 -6.97
N ILE A 117 -1.52 8.27 -6.60
CA ILE A 117 -2.33 7.51 -7.55
C ILE A 117 -3.28 8.48 -8.27
N LEU A 118 -3.32 8.40 -9.60
CA LEU A 118 -4.24 9.20 -10.40
C LEU A 118 -5.69 8.78 -10.16
N PRO A 119 -6.64 9.72 -10.02
CA PRO A 119 -8.05 9.38 -9.87
C PRO A 119 -8.56 8.66 -11.12
N ALA A 120 -9.36 7.61 -10.94
CA ALA A 120 -10.03 6.93 -12.05
C ALA A 120 -10.96 7.90 -12.79
N THR A 121 -11.20 7.63 -14.08
CA THR A 121 -12.15 8.39 -14.91
C THR A 121 -13.56 8.29 -14.35
N VAL A 122 -13.95 7.10 -13.86
CA VAL A 122 -15.26 6.87 -13.24
C VAL A 122 -15.11 5.92 -12.04
N TYR A 123 -15.83 6.24 -10.96
CA TYR A 123 -15.95 5.42 -9.76
C TYR A 123 -17.39 4.91 -9.58
N PRO A 124 -17.83 3.88 -10.32
CA PRO A 124 -19.20 3.41 -10.20
C PRO A 124 -19.44 2.69 -8.87
N ARG A 125 -20.51 3.06 -8.17
CA ARG A 125 -20.96 2.40 -6.94
C ARG A 125 -21.88 1.23 -7.27
N ALA A 126 -21.71 0.10 -6.60
CA ALA A 126 -22.53 -1.08 -6.81
C ALA A 126 -24.03 -0.81 -6.55
N THR A 127 -24.38 -0.06 -5.50
CA THR A 127 -25.77 0.30 -5.17
C THR A 127 -26.47 1.09 -6.28
N ALA A 128 -25.73 1.84 -7.09
CA ALA A 128 -26.25 2.63 -8.21
C ALA A 128 -26.43 1.81 -9.51
N HIS A 129 -26.05 0.53 -9.51
CA HIS A 129 -26.00 -0.33 -10.71
C HIS A 129 -26.77 -1.64 -10.55
N VAL A 130 -27.67 -1.72 -9.56
CA VAL A 130 -28.48 -2.93 -9.31
C VAL A 130 -29.37 -3.27 -10.51
N GLY A 131 -29.87 -2.28 -11.25
CA GLY A 131 -30.65 -2.50 -12.46
C GLY A 131 -29.86 -3.26 -13.54
N GLU A 132 -28.61 -2.87 -13.78
CA GLU A 132 -27.72 -3.57 -14.72
C GLU A 132 -27.35 -4.96 -14.25
N MET A 133 -27.16 -5.16 -12.94
CA MET A 133 -26.92 -6.49 -12.36
C MET A 133 -28.13 -7.41 -12.60
N ILE A 134 -29.36 -6.94 -12.34
CA ILE A 134 -30.59 -7.70 -12.60
C ILE A 134 -30.67 -8.07 -14.09
N ALA A 135 -30.47 -7.11 -14.99
CA ALA A 135 -30.51 -7.35 -16.44
C ALA A 135 -29.47 -8.39 -16.89
N LEU A 136 -28.28 -8.38 -16.30
CA LEU A 136 -27.23 -9.36 -16.57
C LEU A 136 -27.64 -10.77 -16.09
N VAL A 137 -28.25 -10.87 -14.91
CA VAL A 137 -28.76 -12.14 -14.36
C VAL A 137 -29.91 -12.69 -15.20
N GLU A 138 -30.82 -11.85 -15.69
CA GLU A 138 -31.89 -12.27 -16.61
C GLU A 138 -31.32 -12.87 -17.91
N ARG A 139 -30.28 -12.26 -18.48
CA ARG A 139 -29.58 -12.82 -19.67
C ARG A 139 -28.96 -14.19 -19.38
N LEU A 140 -28.34 -14.36 -18.21
CA LEU A 140 -27.74 -15.63 -17.79
C LEU A 140 -28.80 -16.72 -17.59
N LEU A 141 -29.96 -16.38 -17.02
CA LEU A 141 -31.11 -17.29 -16.90
C LEU A 141 -31.63 -17.70 -18.28
N ALA A 142 -31.83 -16.74 -19.19
CA ALA A 142 -32.30 -17.01 -20.55
C ALA A 142 -31.36 -17.93 -21.34
N ARG A 143 -30.06 -17.92 -21.01
CA ARG A 143 -29.04 -18.79 -21.61
C ARG A 143 -28.84 -20.13 -20.88
N GLY A 144 -29.59 -20.41 -19.82
CA GLY A 144 -29.45 -21.64 -19.04
C GLY A 144 -28.17 -21.72 -18.20
N LEU A 145 -27.50 -20.58 -17.98
CA LEU A 145 -26.27 -20.47 -17.18
C LEU A 145 -26.54 -20.08 -15.72
N ALA A 146 -27.79 -19.83 -15.36
CA ALA A 146 -28.22 -19.57 -14.00
C ALA A 146 -29.51 -20.33 -13.68
N TYR A 147 -29.84 -20.45 -12.39
CA TYR A 147 -31.09 -21.03 -11.94
C TYR A 147 -31.56 -20.39 -10.63
N VAL A 148 -32.87 -20.42 -10.39
CA VAL A 148 -33.51 -19.84 -9.20
C VAL A 148 -33.85 -20.94 -8.20
N VAL A 149 -33.59 -20.70 -6.92
CA VAL A 149 -34.05 -21.53 -5.78
C VAL A 149 -34.53 -20.59 -4.69
N GLU A 150 -35.83 -20.68 -4.34
CA GLU A 150 -36.45 -19.93 -3.24
C GLU A 150 -36.20 -18.40 -3.25
N GLY A 151 -36.07 -17.80 -4.44
CA GLY A 151 -35.81 -16.36 -4.64
C GLY A 151 -34.33 -15.96 -4.69
N THR A 152 -33.42 -16.90 -4.46
CA THR A 152 -31.98 -16.73 -4.70
C THR A 152 -31.63 -17.24 -6.10
N VAL A 153 -30.79 -16.51 -6.83
CA VAL A 153 -30.32 -16.90 -8.17
C VAL A 153 -28.86 -17.31 -8.09
N TYR A 154 -28.55 -18.52 -8.55
CA TYR A 154 -27.20 -19.06 -8.59
C TYR A 154 -26.70 -19.19 -10.03
N TYR A 155 -25.41 -18.99 -10.22
CA TYR A 155 -24.71 -19.32 -11.46
C TYR A 155 -24.44 -20.82 -11.52
N ALA A 156 -24.79 -21.46 -12.63
CA ALA A 156 -24.56 -22.89 -12.86
C ALA A 156 -23.17 -23.11 -13.45
N VAL A 157 -22.14 -23.24 -12.60
CA VAL A 157 -20.73 -23.31 -13.03
C VAL A 157 -20.49 -24.41 -14.07
N ARG A 158 -21.14 -25.57 -13.90
CA ARG A 158 -21.01 -26.70 -14.83
C ARG A 158 -21.57 -26.47 -16.23
N GLN A 159 -22.42 -25.46 -16.41
CA GLN A 159 -22.98 -25.11 -17.72
C GLN A 159 -22.05 -24.20 -18.54
N PHE A 160 -21.00 -23.65 -17.91
CA PHE A 160 -19.98 -22.87 -18.59
C PHE A 160 -18.71 -23.70 -18.76
N ALA A 161 -18.54 -24.27 -19.96
CA ALA A 161 -17.46 -25.23 -20.25
C ALA A 161 -16.05 -24.68 -20.00
N GLU A 162 -15.86 -23.37 -20.12
CA GLU A 162 -14.57 -22.71 -19.99
C GLU A 162 -14.24 -22.23 -18.56
N TYR A 163 -15.09 -22.54 -17.57
CA TYR A 163 -14.87 -22.13 -16.19
C TYR A 163 -13.55 -22.70 -15.64
N GLY A 164 -12.75 -21.85 -15.01
CA GLY A 164 -11.43 -22.22 -14.45
C GLY A 164 -10.26 -21.92 -15.37
N ARG A 165 -10.48 -21.36 -16.58
CA ARG A 165 -9.41 -21.09 -17.55
C ARG A 165 -8.41 -20.02 -17.06
N LEU A 166 -8.87 -19.03 -16.30
CA LEU A 166 -8.01 -17.96 -15.78
C LEU A 166 -7.12 -18.48 -14.64
N SER A 167 -7.74 -19.10 -13.65
CA SER A 167 -7.11 -19.58 -12.42
C SER A 167 -6.36 -20.90 -12.59
N GLY A 168 -6.81 -21.75 -13.51
CA GLY A 168 -6.42 -23.17 -13.60
C GLY A 168 -7.13 -24.07 -12.57
N ASN A 169 -8.08 -23.54 -11.79
CA ASN A 169 -8.85 -24.32 -10.82
C ASN A 169 -9.94 -25.13 -11.54
N VAL A 170 -9.64 -26.40 -11.83
CA VAL A 170 -10.57 -27.34 -12.47
C VAL A 170 -10.77 -28.61 -11.62
N GLY A 171 -11.88 -29.31 -11.82
CA GLY A 171 -12.12 -30.63 -11.23
C GLY A 171 -12.16 -30.65 -9.70
N GLU A 172 -11.29 -31.43 -9.07
CA GLU A 172 -11.23 -31.60 -7.61
C GLU A 172 -10.66 -30.37 -6.88
N ALA A 173 -9.72 -29.65 -7.51
CA ALA A 173 -9.14 -28.42 -6.97
C ALA A 173 -10.22 -27.33 -6.78
N LEU A 174 -11.19 -27.26 -7.71
CA LEU A 174 -12.35 -26.37 -7.59
C LEU A 174 -13.18 -26.70 -6.34
N ARG A 175 -13.40 -27.97 -6.01
CA ARG A 175 -14.15 -28.38 -4.80
C ARG A 175 -13.42 -28.03 -3.50
N GLN A 176 -12.09 -28.07 -3.50
CA GLN A 176 -11.28 -27.71 -2.34
C GLN A 176 -11.21 -26.19 -2.13
N GLY A 177 -11.19 -25.41 -3.22
CA GLY A 177 -11.18 -23.94 -3.18
C GLY A 177 -12.48 -23.30 -2.71
N VAL A 178 -13.61 -24.01 -2.79
CA VAL A 178 -14.95 -23.52 -2.42
C VAL A 178 -15.33 -23.90 -0.98
N ARG A 179 -14.37 -24.25 -0.10
CA ARG A 179 -14.63 -24.61 1.30
C ARG A 179 -15.06 -23.40 2.16
N SER A 180 -16.31 -22.98 2.00
CA SER A 180 -17.15 -22.24 2.96
C SER A 180 -18.59 -22.76 2.80
N GLU A 181 -19.40 -22.67 3.88
CA GLU A 181 -20.67 -23.38 4.14
C GLU A 181 -21.37 -24.04 2.94
N VAL A 182 -21.67 -25.33 3.08
CA VAL A 182 -22.46 -26.11 2.11
C VAL A 182 -23.90 -25.58 2.15
N ASP A 183 -24.17 -24.54 1.38
CA ASP A 183 -25.52 -24.07 1.11
C ASP A 183 -26.29 -25.21 0.41
N PRO A 184 -27.27 -25.84 1.08
CA PRO A 184 -27.96 -27.01 0.57
C PRO A 184 -28.81 -26.69 -0.67
N ASN A 185 -29.07 -25.41 -0.95
CA ASN A 185 -29.84 -24.97 -2.10
C ASN A 185 -29.03 -24.97 -3.40
N LYS A 186 -27.71 -25.11 -3.32
CA LYS A 186 -26.86 -25.19 -4.50
C LYS A 186 -26.97 -26.56 -5.17
N ARG A 187 -27.19 -26.58 -6.49
CA ARG A 187 -27.14 -27.82 -7.30
C ARG A 187 -25.72 -28.36 -7.37
N ASN A 188 -24.73 -27.48 -7.32
CA ASN A 188 -23.32 -27.83 -7.21
C ASN A 188 -22.61 -27.00 -6.14
N ALA A 189 -21.68 -27.62 -5.41
CA ALA A 189 -20.85 -26.92 -4.43
C ALA A 189 -20.11 -25.71 -5.02
N ALA A 190 -19.69 -25.78 -6.29
CA ALA A 190 -18.99 -24.69 -6.98
C ALA A 190 -19.92 -23.53 -7.43
N ASP A 191 -21.23 -23.74 -7.45
CA ASP A 191 -22.17 -22.69 -7.86
C ASP A 191 -22.12 -21.51 -6.87
N PHE A 192 -22.21 -20.29 -7.39
CA PHE A 192 -22.15 -19.06 -6.60
C PHE A 192 -23.40 -18.20 -6.83
N ALA A 193 -23.78 -17.42 -5.82
CA ALA A 193 -24.97 -16.58 -5.89
C ALA A 193 -24.72 -15.35 -6.77
N LEU A 194 -25.62 -15.12 -7.72
CA LEU A 194 -25.71 -13.89 -8.51
C LEU A 194 -26.66 -12.88 -7.86
N TRP A 195 -27.72 -13.38 -7.22
CA TRP A 195 -28.70 -12.60 -6.48
C TRP A 195 -29.10 -13.37 -5.23
N LYS A 196 -29.12 -12.71 -4.07
CA LYS A 196 -29.51 -13.30 -2.80
C LYS A 196 -30.85 -12.73 -2.35
N ARG A 197 -31.78 -13.61 -1.99
CA ARG A 197 -33.03 -13.21 -1.35
C ARG A 197 -32.74 -12.50 -0.02
N ALA A 198 -33.47 -11.43 0.26
CA ALA A 198 -33.34 -10.71 1.51
C ALA A 198 -33.86 -11.55 2.69
N GLU A 199 -33.13 -11.55 3.81
CA GLU A 199 -33.56 -12.19 5.04
C GLU A 199 -34.75 -11.46 5.67
N ALA A 200 -35.58 -12.19 6.43
CA ALA A 200 -36.73 -11.58 7.12
C ALA A 200 -36.27 -10.46 8.07
N GLY A 201 -36.87 -9.27 7.93
CA GLY A 201 -36.54 -8.09 8.73
C GLY A 201 -35.35 -7.26 8.22
N ARG A 202 -34.72 -7.64 7.10
CA ARG A 202 -33.74 -6.79 6.44
C ARG A 202 -34.44 -5.65 5.69
N SER A 203 -34.18 -4.42 6.11
CA SER A 203 -34.78 -3.20 5.53
C SER A 203 -33.79 -2.31 4.80
N ALA A 204 -32.49 -2.58 4.89
CA ALA A 204 -31.44 -1.79 4.26
C ALA A 204 -30.70 -2.58 3.19
N LEU A 205 -30.31 -1.89 2.10
CA LEU A 205 -29.66 -2.48 0.93
C LEU A 205 -30.45 -3.70 0.41
N VAL A 206 -31.74 -3.45 0.12
CA VAL A 206 -32.68 -4.39 -0.48
C VAL A 206 -33.33 -3.70 -1.66
N TRP A 207 -33.45 -4.43 -2.76
CA TRP A 207 -34.08 -3.96 -4.00
C TRP A 207 -35.08 -4.99 -4.49
N ASP A 208 -36.10 -4.52 -5.18
CA ASP A 208 -37.03 -5.38 -5.88
C ASP A 208 -36.38 -5.99 -7.13
N SER A 209 -36.73 -7.24 -7.41
CA SER A 209 -36.25 -7.98 -8.57
C SER A 209 -37.33 -8.95 -9.07
N PRO A 210 -37.18 -9.51 -10.29
CA PRO A 210 -38.07 -10.56 -10.79
C PRO A 210 -38.16 -11.81 -9.91
N TRP A 211 -37.21 -11.99 -8.99
CA TRP A 211 -37.13 -13.15 -8.08
C TRP A 211 -37.53 -12.80 -6.64
N GLY A 212 -38.12 -11.62 -6.43
CA GLY A 212 -38.48 -11.06 -5.12
C GLY A 212 -37.41 -10.11 -4.56
N SER A 213 -37.69 -9.53 -3.40
CA SER A 213 -36.79 -8.55 -2.79
C SER A 213 -35.48 -9.21 -2.33
N GLY A 214 -34.35 -8.58 -2.67
CA GLY A 214 -33.03 -9.15 -2.43
C GLY A 214 -31.90 -8.16 -2.65
N PHE A 215 -30.69 -8.68 -2.82
CA PHE A 215 -29.47 -7.91 -3.04
C PHE A 215 -28.50 -8.70 -3.93
N PRO A 216 -27.61 -8.02 -4.66
CA PRO A 216 -26.67 -8.70 -5.55
C PRO A 216 -25.72 -9.62 -4.78
N GLY A 217 -25.37 -10.74 -5.38
CA GLY A 217 -24.28 -11.60 -4.93
C GLY A 217 -22.92 -10.96 -5.17
N TRP A 218 -21.89 -11.45 -4.49
CA TRP A 218 -20.53 -10.99 -4.75
C TRP A 218 -20.15 -11.36 -6.21
N HIS A 219 -19.33 -10.53 -6.87
CA HIS A 219 -18.82 -10.65 -8.24
C HIS A 219 -19.71 -10.10 -9.38
N ILE A 220 -21.05 -10.21 -9.33
CA ILE A 220 -21.93 -9.74 -10.44
C ILE A 220 -21.79 -8.25 -10.74
N GLU A 221 -21.45 -7.48 -9.71
CA GLU A 221 -21.30 -6.04 -9.78
C GLU A 221 -20.23 -5.60 -10.78
N CYS A 222 -19.07 -6.25 -10.79
CA CYS A 222 -17.95 -5.86 -11.63
C CYS A 222 -18.23 -6.20 -13.10
N SER A 223 -18.86 -7.35 -13.37
CA SER A 223 -19.34 -7.71 -14.72
C SER A 223 -20.33 -6.68 -15.28
N ALA A 224 -21.32 -6.27 -14.48
CA ALA A 224 -22.32 -5.30 -14.91
C ALA A 224 -21.75 -3.88 -15.08
N MET A 225 -20.94 -3.42 -14.13
CA MET A 225 -20.36 -2.07 -14.18
C MET A 225 -19.29 -1.95 -15.27
N SER A 226 -18.37 -2.92 -15.40
CA SER A 226 -17.31 -2.85 -16.41
C SER A 226 -17.89 -2.77 -17.83
N THR A 227 -18.86 -3.62 -18.15
CA THR A 227 -19.51 -3.63 -19.47
C THR A 227 -20.34 -2.38 -19.75
N LYS A 228 -20.99 -1.79 -18.73
CA LYS A 228 -21.71 -0.52 -18.86
C LYS A 228 -20.80 0.64 -19.25
N TYR A 229 -19.64 0.77 -18.61
CA TYR A 229 -18.76 1.93 -18.79
C TYR A 229 -17.72 1.77 -19.89
N LEU A 230 -17.29 0.53 -20.18
CA LEU A 230 -16.22 0.26 -21.15
C LEU A 230 -16.72 -0.40 -22.44
N GLY A 231 -17.97 -0.87 -22.45
CA GLY A 231 -18.59 -1.63 -23.53
C GLY A 231 -18.43 -3.14 -23.37
N GLU A 232 -18.99 -3.90 -24.30
CA GLU A 232 -18.97 -5.38 -24.28
C GLU A 232 -17.56 -5.97 -24.52
N ARG A 233 -16.60 -5.15 -24.96
CA ARG A 233 -15.18 -5.50 -25.08
C ARG A 233 -14.31 -4.34 -24.60
N PHE A 234 -13.31 -4.64 -23.77
CA PHE A 234 -12.32 -3.67 -23.30
C PHE A 234 -10.93 -4.32 -23.12
N ASP A 235 -9.93 -3.47 -22.93
CA ASP A 235 -8.54 -3.84 -23.23
C ASP A 235 -7.86 -4.50 -22.05
N VAL A 236 -7.97 -3.91 -20.86
CA VAL A 236 -7.21 -4.33 -19.68
C VAL A 236 -8.13 -4.47 -18.47
N HIS A 237 -8.06 -5.61 -17.79
CA HIS A 237 -8.64 -5.78 -16.45
C HIS A 237 -7.51 -6.08 -15.47
N THR A 238 -7.41 -5.30 -14.38
CA THR A 238 -6.37 -5.47 -13.38
C THR A 238 -6.89 -5.63 -11.95
N GLY A 239 -6.13 -6.35 -11.12
CA GLY A 239 -6.42 -6.59 -9.71
C GLY A 239 -5.25 -7.25 -8.97
N GLY A 240 -5.46 -7.65 -7.73
CA GLY A 240 -4.52 -8.51 -7.02
C GLY A 240 -4.62 -9.96 -7.49
N VAL A 241 -3.60 -10.78 -7.29
CA VAL A 241 -3.65 -12.22 -7.61
C VAL A 241 -4.73 -12.97 -6.81
N ASP A 242 -5.21 -12.42 -5.69
CA ASP A 242 -6.39 -12.92 -4.97
C ASP A 242 -7.68 -12.83 -5.80
N ASN A 243 -7.74 -11.88 -6.72
CA ASN A 243 -8.91 -11.71 -7.57
C ASN A 243 -8.96 -12.74 -8.69
N ILE A 244 -7.87 -13.44 -9.01
CA ILE A 244 -7.85 -14.49 -10.04
C ILE A 244 -8.93 -15.54 -9.75
N PHE A 245 -9.08 -15.96 -8.49
CA PHE A 245 -10.12 -16.89 -8.07
C PHE A 245 -10.64 -16.57 -6.66
N PRO A 246 -11.97 -16.59 -6.44
CA PRO A 246 -13.01 -16.87 -7.44
C PRO A 246 -13.37 -15.66 -8.31
N HIS A 247 -13.05 -14.43 -7.87
CA HIS A 247 -13.68 -13.21 -8.38
C HIS A 247 -13.65 -13.00 -9.89
N HIS A 248 -12.47 -12.92 -10.51
CA HIS A 248 -12.31 -12.64 -11.94
C HIS A 248 -12.67 -13.86 -12.80
N GLU A 249 -12.53 -15.08 -12.27
CA GLU A 249 -13.04 -16.29 -12.93
C GLU A 249 -14.58 -16.23 -13.03
N ASP A 250 -15.24 -15.80 -11.96
CA ASP A 250 -16.70 -15.59 -11.93
C ASP A 250 -17.11 -14.46 -12.85
N GLU A 251 -16.35 -13.37 -12.93
CA GLU A 251 -16.62 -12.27 -13.86
C GLU A 251 -16.52 -12.69 -15.33
N ILE A 252 -15.53 -13.51 -15.68
CA ILE A 252 -15.42 -14.11 -17.01
C ILE A 252 -16.67 -14.95 -17.30
N ALA A 253 -17.04 -15.83 -16.38
CA ALA A 253 -18.19 -16.71 -16.55
C ALA A 253 -19.50 -15.92 -16.71
N GLN A 254 -19.71 -14.91 -15.87
CA GLN A 254 -20.88 -14.03 -15.94
C GLN A 254 -20.92 -13.22 -17.24
N SER A 255 -19.84 -12.53 -17.57
CA SER A 255 -19.82 -11.59 -18.69
C SER A 255 -19.82 -12.32 -20.03
N GLU A 256 -18.94 -13.30 -20.20
CA GLU A 256 -18.84 -14.07 -21.44
C GLU A 256 -19.99 -15.05 -21.60
N GLY A 257 -20.51 -15.59 -20.49
CA GLY A 257 -21.74 -16.38 -20.48
C GLY A 257 -22.94 -15.57 -20.99
N ALA A 258 -23.09 -14.33 -20.53
CA ALA A 258 -24.18 -13.46 -20.94
C ALA A 258 -24.03 -12.88 -22.36
N LEU A 259 -22.81 -12.57 -22.80
CA LEU A 259 -22.55 -11.92 -24.09
C LEU A 259 -22.25 -12.92 -25.22
N GLY A 260 -21.61 -14.05 -24.91
CA GLY A 260 -21.26 -15.11 -25.85
C GLY A 260 -19.92 -14.92 -26.56
N HIS A 261 -19.08 -14.02 -26.07
CA HIS A 261 -17.74 -13.77 -26.59
C HIS A 261 -16.80 -13.23 -25.52
N GLY A 262 -15.50 -13.24 -25.80
CA GLY A 262 -14.48 -12.66 -24.92
C GLY A 262 -14.72 -11.17 -24.62
N VAL A 263 -14.62 -10.76 -23.36
CA VAL A 263 -14.90 -9.38 -22.91
C VAL A 263 -13.62 -8.60 -22.63
N VAL A 264 -12.59 -9.24 -22.08
CA VAL A 264 -11.33 -8.59 -21.68
C VAL A 264 -10.19 -9.07 -22.56
N GLY A 265 -9.42 -8.14 -23.13
CA GLY A 265 -8.23 -8.45 -23.92
C GLY A 265 -7.07 -9.00 -23.08
N THR A 266 -6.69 -8.29 -22.02
CA THR A 266 -5.53 -8.61 -21.19
C THR A 266 -5.85 -8.57 -19.69
N TRP A 267 -5.60 -9.68 -18.99
CA TRP A 267 -5.76 -9.78 -17.54
C TRP A 267 -4.42 -9.63 -16.82
N VAL A 268 -4.27 -8.57 -16.03
CA VAL A 268 -3.02 -8.21 -15.35
C VAL A 268 -3.19 -8.30 -13.83
N HIS A 269 -2.36 -9.10 -13.15
CA HIS A 269 -2.51 -9.31 -11.71
C HIS A 269 -1.22 -9.03 -10.93
N GLY A 270 -1.32 -8.21 -9.88
CA GLY A 270 -0.24 -7.93 -8.93
C GLY A 270 -0.12 -8.99 -7.84
N GLN A 271 1.10 -9.46 -7.58
CA GLN A 271 1.37 -10.44 -6.52
C GLN A 271 1.16 -9.86 -5.12
N HIS A 272 1.04 -10.75 -4.13
CA HIS A 272 0.82 -10.36 -2.74
C HIS A 272 1.97 -9.55 -2.13
N LEU A 273 1.57 -8.72 -1.17
CA LEU A 273 2.44 -8.19 -0.13
C LEU A 273 2.43 -9.18 1.06
N LEU A 274 3.62 -9.61 1.50
CA LEU A 274 3.81 -10.54 2.61
C LEU A 274 4.38 -9.78 3.82
N ALA A 275 3.80 -9.91 5.00
CA ALA A 275 4.38 -9.45 6.26
C ALA A 275 4.79 -10.66 7.11
N ASP A 276 6.05 -10.72 7.53
CA ASP A 276 6.63 -11.85 8.30
C ASP A 276 6.44 -13.21 7.61
N GLY A 277 6.51 -13.23 6.27
CA GLY A 277 6.31 -14.44 5.45
C GLY A 277 4.85 -14.86 5.29
N VAL A 278 3.92 -14.22 5.99
CA VAL A 278 2.48 -14.44 5.89
C VAL A 278 1.85 -13.36 5.00
N LYS A 279 0.80 -13.71 4.25
CA LYS A 279 0.04 -12.73 3.47
C LYS A 279 -0.44 -11.59 4.38
N MET A 280 -0.28 -10.35 3.93
CA MET A 280 -0.85 -9.21 4.64
C MET A 280 -2.38 -9.23 4.53
N ALA A 281 -3.05 -9.36 5.66
CA ALA A 281 -4.50 -9.37 5.75
C ALA A 281 -4.95 -8.90 7.13
N LYS A 282 -6.07 -8.17 7.21
CA LYS A 282 -6.59 -7.69 8.50
C LYS A 282 -6.85 -8.83 9.49
N SER A 283 -7.31 -9.99 9.01
CA SER A 283 -7.51 -11.20 9.83
C SER A 283 -6.23 -11.71 10.50
N ALA A 284 -5.08 -11.48 9.88
CA ALA A 284 -3.77 -11.80 10.45
C ALA A 284 -3.20 -10.68 11.34
N ARG A 285 -3.93 -9.56 11.51
CA ARG A 285 -3.51 -8.37 12.27
C ARG A 285 -2.10 -7.88 11.93
N ASN A 286 -1.71 -8.01 10.66
CA ASN A 286 -0.38 -7.69 10.16
C ASN A 286 -0.40 -6.59 9.07
N THR A 287 -1.49 -5.84 8.98
CA THR A 287 -1.69 -4.74 8.02
C THR A 287 -1.02 -3.45 8.46
N LEU A 288 -0.85 -2.54 7.51
CA LEU A 288 -0.47 -1.15 7.75
C LEU A 288 -1.33 -0.25 6.86
N GLU A 289 -1.85 0.84 7.40
CA GLU A 289 -2.63 1.88 6.72
C GLU A 289 -1.74 3.10 6.42
N VAL A 290 -2.15 3.98 5.50
CA VAL A 290 -1.29 5.10 5.07
C VAL A 290 -1.01 6.09 6.21
N HIS A 291 -2.03 6.40 7.02
CA HIS A 291 -1.85 7.29 8.17
C HIS A 291 -0.85 6.74 9.20
N GLU A 292 -0.69 5.41 9.29
CA GLU A 292 0.32 4.79 10.15
C GLU A 292 1.74 4.99 9.60
N ILE A 293 1.91 5.04 8.27
CA ILE A 293 3.20 5.41 7.63
C ILE A 293 3.58 6.84 8.04
N GLU A 294 2.64 7.77 7.99
CA GLU A 294 2.86 9.16 8.39
C GLU A 294 3.16 9.28 9.89
N ALA A 295 2.46 8.51 10.73
CA ALA A 295 2.71 8.45 12.17
C ALA A 295 4.12 7.92 12.50
N LEU A 296 4.72 7.13 11.61
CA LEU A 296 6.13 6.69 11.69
C LEU A 296 7.14 7.77 11.26
N GLY A 297 6.66 8.95 10.88
CA GLY A 297 7.45 10.07 10.35
C GLY A 297 7.96 9.81 8.94
N LEU A 298 7.26 8.98 8.16
CA LEU A 298 7.65 8.60 6.80
C LEU A 298 6.69 9.23 5.79
N ASP A 299 7.24 9.65 4.65
CA ASP A 299 6.44 10.05 3.48
C ASP A 299 5.73 8.81 2.91
N PRO A 300 4.39 8.83 2.67
CA PRO A 300 3.67 7.75 2.02
C PRO A 300 4.31 7.27 0.70
N LEU A 301 4.94 8.17 -0.06
CA LEU A 301 5.66 7.83 -1.29
C LEU A 301 6.86 6.90 -1.06
N ALA A 302 7.33 6.72 0.18
CA ALA A 302 8.27 5.66 0.51
C ALA A 302 7.71 4.26 0.22
N PHE A 303 6.41 4.03 0.43
CA PHE A 303 5.77 2.77 0.09
C PHE A 303 5.66 2.59 -1.43
N ARG A 304 5.35 3.67 -2.16
CA ARG A 304 5.39 3.69 -3.62
C ARG A 304 6.78 3.35 -4.15
N TYR A 305 7.82 3.99 -3.61
CA TYR A 305 9.21 3.71 -3.94
C TYR A 305 9.58 2.25 -3.65
N GLN A 306 9.19 1.71 -2.49
CA GLN A 306 9.40 0.30 -2.14
C GLN A 306 8.78 -0.64 -3.17
N CYS A 307 7.57 -0.34 -3.63
CA CYS A 307 6.88 -1.15 -4.63
C CYS A 307 7.54 -1.06 -6.02
N LEU A 308 8.19 0.05 -6.38
CA LEU A 308 8.96 0.17 -7.63
C LEU A 308 10.22 -0.71 -7.64
N LEU A 309 10.76 -1.09 -6.48
CA LEU A 309 11.96 -1.92 -6.37
C LEU A 309 11.72 -3.39 -6.73
N THR A 310 10.46 -3.81 -6.87
CA THR A 310 10.09 -5.21 -7.09
C THR A 310 9.06 -5.30 -8.20
N HIS A 311 9.30 -6.20 -9.17
CA HIS A 311 8.37 -6.43 -10.27
C HIS A 311 6.95 -6.73 -9.76
N TYR A 312 5.91 -6.23 -10.43
CA TYR A 312 4.53 -6.37 -9.95
C TYR A 312 4.07 -7.83 -9.82
N ARG A 313 4.63 -8.71 -10.67
CA ARG A 313 4.43 -10.17 -10.67
C ARG A 313 5.28 -10.92 -9.63
N ALA A 314 6.07 -10.25 -8.82
CA ALA A 314 6.84 -10.84 -7.74
C ALA A 314 6.21 -10.52 -6.38
N ARG A 315 6.26 -11.49 -5.46
CA ARG A 315 5.83 -11.28 -4.07
C ARG A 315 6.77 -10.25 -3.43
N LEU A 316 6.21 -9.28 -2.73
CA LEU A 316 6.98 -8.27 -2.01
C LEU A 316 6.92 -8.57 -0.52
N HIS A 317 8.08 -8.70 0.12
CA HIS A 317 8.17 -8.84 1.56
C HIS A 317 8.17 -7.45 2.20
N PHE A 318 7.13 -7.17 2.98
CA PHE A 318 6.95 -5.96 3.73
C PHE A 318 7.45 -6.12 5.17
N SER A 319 8.25 -5.16 5.59
CA SER A 319 8.53 -4.85 6.98
C SER A 319 8.67 -3.35 7.10
N VAL A 320 8.43 -2.79 8.28
CA VAL A 320 8.65 -1.36 8.51
C VAL A 320 10.13 -1.01 8.37
N ALA A 321 11.05 -1.93 8.71
CA ALA A 321 12.47 -1.76 8.42
C ALA A 321 12.76 -1.58 6.91
N ALA A 322 12.15 -2.41 6.05
CA ALA A 322 12.27 -2.27 4.60
C ALA A 322 11.59 -0.99 4.08
N LEU A 323 10.47 -0.58 4.66
CA LEU A 323 9.82 0.69 4.34
C LEU A 323 10.70 1.89 4.70
N ARG A 324 11.39 1.85 5.85
CA ARG A 324 12.36 2.88 6.25
C ARG A 324 13.56 2.93 5.31
N GLN A 325 14.09 1.78 4.89
CA GLN A 325 15.14 1.73 3.87
C GLN A 325 14.68 2.31 2.53
N ALA A 326 13.43 2.04 2.14
CA ALA A 326 12.82 2.66 0.96
C ALA A 326 12.67 4.18 1.12
N ALA A 327 12.30 4.66 2.31
CA ALA A 327 12.23 6.08 2.61
C ALA A 327 13.61 6.76 2.55
N GLU A 328 14.66 6.12 3.07
CA GLU A 328 16.06 6.58 2.95
C GLU A 328 16.50 6.62 1.47
N GLY A 329 16.18 5.57 0.71
CA GLY A 329 16.46 5.50 -0.73
C GLY A 329 15.78 6.61 -1.52
N LEU A 330 14.50 6.88 -1.22
CA LEU A 330 13.74 7.97 -1.83
C LEU A 330 14.30 9.34 -1.45
N ASP A 331 14.62 9.58 -0.17
CA ASP A 331 15.25 10.84 0.26
C ASP A 331 16.59 11.04 -0.47
N HIS A 332 17.44 10.02 -0.54
CA HIS A 332 18.71 10.09 -1.27
C HIS A 332 18.52 10.40 -2.76
N LEU A 333 17.55 9.77 -3.43
CA LEU A 333 17.23 10.07 -4.82
C LEU A 333 16.79 11.54 -4.96
N ARG A 334 15.87 12.00 -4.14
CA ARG A 334 15.42 13.40 -4.12
C ARG A 334 16.54 14.38 -3.79
N GLN A 335 17.49 14.01 -2.91
CA GLN A 335 18.68 14.83 -2.66
C GLN A 335 19.53 14.99 -3.91
N ARG A 336 19.76 13.91 -4.66
CA ARG A 336 20.53 13.98 -5.92
C ARG A 336 19.82 14.85 -6.94
N VAL A 337 18.49 14.74 -7.07
CA VAL A 337 17.69 15.59 -7.98
C VAL A 337 17.80 17.07 -7.58
N ARG A 338 17.67 17.35 -6.27
CA ARG A 338 17.80 18.71 -5.73
C ARG A 338 19.17 19.33 -5.99
N VAL A 339 20.24 18.56 -5.76
CA VAL A 339 21.62 19.00 -6.06
C VAL A 339 21.77 19.27 -7.55
N LEU A 340 21.29 18.35 -8.40
CA LEU A 340 21.35 18.48 -9.85
C LEU A 340 20.64 19.75 -10.33
N ALA A 341 19.45 20.05 -9.78
CA ALA A 341 18.65 21.20 -10.17
C ALA A 341 19.19 22.55 -9.67
N GLN A 342 19.85 22.60 -8.52
CA GLN A 342 20.17 23.87 -7.85
C GLN A 342 21.66 24.25 -7.87
N LEU A 343 22.56 23.29 -8.01
CA LEU A 343 24.02 23.52 -7.89
C LEU A 343 24.79 23.22 -9.17
N SER A 344 24.17 22.60 -10.18
CA SER A 344 24.90 22.21 -11.40
C SER A 344 25.26 23.40 -12.30
N ASP A 345 24.63 24.55 -12.14
CA ASP A 345 25.01 25.79 -12.83
C ASP A 345 26.36 26.36 -12.36
N HIS A 346 26.85 25.91 -11.20
CA HIS A 346 28.14 26.33 -10.62
C HIS A 346 29.31 25.44 -11.04
N ALA A 347 29.05 24.36 -11.79
CA ALA A 347 30.10 23.50 -12.32
C ALA A 347 30.75 24.16 -13.56
N THR A 348 32.05 24.41 -13.48
CA THR A 348 32.91 24.86 -14.58
C THR A 348 32.69 23.98 -15.82
N ALA A 349 31.94 24.49 -16.79
CA ALA A 349 31.69 23.78 -18.04
C ALA A 349 33.03 23.55 -18.80
N PRO A 350 33.28 22.35 -19.35
CA PRO A 350 34.40 22.08 -20.25
C PRO A 350 34.31 22.93 -21.54
N PRO A 351 35.38 23.06 -22.35
CA PRO A 351 35.46 24.02 -23.44
C PRO A 351 34.24 23.95 -24.36
N ARG A 352 33.61 25.11 -24.55
CA ARG A 352 32.27 25.26 -25.11
C ARG A 352 32.23 24.77 -26.55
N LEU A 353 31.60 23.62 -26.78
CA LEU A 353 30.98 23.33 -28.07
C LEU A 353 29.99 24.46 -28.42
N PRO A 354 29.85 24.82 -29.72
CA PRO A 354 28.83 25.77 -30.15
C PRO A 354 27.45 25.37 -29.62
N GLU A 355 26.62 26.35 -29.24
CA GLU A 355 25.30 26.10 -28.62
C GLU A 355 24.43 25.14 -29.41
N ARG A 356 24.44 25.24 -30.75
CA ARG A 356 23.74 24.31 -31.65
C ARG A 356 24.22 22.86 -31.52
N VAL A 357 25.52 22.64 -31.34
CA VAL A 357 26.12 21.30 -31.19
C VAL A 357 25.77 20.73 -29.81
N ARG A 358 25.78 21.55 -28.76
CA ARG A 358 25.33 21.12 -27.42
C ARG A 358 23.84 20.78 -27.40
N ALA A 359 23.00 21.58 -28.05
CA ALA A 359 21.57 21.33 -28.14
C ALA A 359 21.28 20.05 -28.93
N ALA A 360 21.96 19.83 -30.07
CA ALA A 360 21.84 18.60 -30.85
C ALA A 360 22.29 17.36 -30.06
N PHE A 361 23.45 17.42 -29.40
CA PHE A 361 23.93 16.34 -28.53
C PHE A 361 22.96 16.05 -27.38
N GLY A 362 22.47 17.10 -26.72
CA GLY A 362 21.50 16.98 -25.63
C GLY A 362 20.18 16.35 -26.06
N SER A 363 19.67 16.71 -27.24
CA SER A 363 18.48 16.08 -27.83
C SER A 363 18.69 14.59 -28.06
N VAL A 364 19.79 14.21 -28.73
CA VAL A 364 20.09 12.80 -29.03
C VAL A 364 20.27 11.98 -27.74
N ALA A 365 20.93 12.56 -26.72
CA ALA A 365 21.07 11.90 -25.43
C ALA A 365 19.72 11.72 -24.72
N LEU A 366 18.86 12.74 -24.73
CA LEU A 366 17.52 12.65 -24.14
C LEU A 366 16.70 11.57 -24.84
N ASP A 367 16.68 11.58 -26.18
CA ASP A 367 15.95 10.60 -26.99
C ASP A 367 16.39 9.18 -26.66
N ARG A 368 17.71 8.94 -26.54
CA ARG A 368 18.26 7.64 -26.15
C ARG A 368 17.77 7.20 -24.76
N TRP A 369 17.84 8.08 -23.75
CA TRP A 369 17.40 7.75 -22.41
C TRP A 369 15.88 7.48 -22.35
N ASN A 370 15.09 8.27 -23.06
CA ASN A 370 13.65 8.09 -23.18
C ASN A 370 13.28 6.80 -23.94
N GLU A 371 14.05 6.42 -24.96
CA GLU A 371 13.89 5.13 -25.65
C GLU A 371 14.17 3.96 -24.70
N LEU A 372 15.28 3.99 -23.96
CA LEU A 372 15.62 2.98 -22.95
C LEU A 372 14.53 2.85 -21.87
N LEU A 373 13.99 3.98 -21.40
CA LEU A 373 12.89 3.99 -20.44
C LEU A 373 11.64 3.31 -21.03
N ARG A 374 11.27 3.69 -22.26
CA ARG A 374 10.15 3.07 -22.96
C ARG A 374 10.38 1.58 -23.16
N GLU A 375 11.60 1.12 -23.45
CA GLU A 375 11.90 -0.31 -23.62
C GLU A 375 11.62 -1.09 -22.34
N ARG A 376 12.05 -0.56 -21.19
CA ARG A 376 11.76 -1.15 -19.87
C ARG A 376 10.27 -1.22 -19.59
N LEU A 377 9.55 -0.10 -19.81
CA LEU A 377 8.11 -0.05 -19.56
C LEU A 377 7.30 -0.92 -20.53
N ALA A 378 7.75 -1.08 -21.77
CA ALA A 378 7.11 -1.92 -22.77
C ALA A 378 7.32 -3.42 -22.53
N ASP A 379 8.40 -3.80 -21.84
CA ASP A 379 8.69 -5.20 -21.48
C ASP A 379 8.08 -5.55 -20.13
N ASP A 380 6.79 -5.87 -20.14
CA ASP A 380 6.04 -6.32 -18.95
C ASP A 380 6.08 -5.34 -17.78
N LEU A 381 6.13 -4.03 -18.05
CA LEU A 381 6.17 -2.99 -17.02
C LEU A 381 7.36 -3.19 -16.05
N ASP A 382 8.59 -3.30 -16.57
CA ASP A 382 9.84 -3.39 -15.80
C ASP A 382 10.14 -2.08 -15.02
N LEU A 383 9.34 -1.82 -13.98
CA LEU A 383 9.48 -0.67 -13.08
C LEU A 383 10.82 -0.66 -12.32
N PRO A 384 11.37 -1.79 -11.83
CA PRO A 384 12.70 -1.78 -11.23
C PRO A 384 13.77 -1.34 -12.22
N GLY A 385 13.72 -1.82 -13.47
CA GLY A 385 14.61 -1.40 -14.53
C GLY A 385 14.45 0.08 -14.89
N ALA A 386 13.21 0.57 -14.98
CA ALA A 386 12.92 1.99 -15.20
C ALA A 386 13.50 2.88 -14.08
N LEU A 387 13.32 2.50 -12.82
CA LEU A 387 13.89 3.22 -11.67
C LEU A 387 15.43 3.17 -11.68
N ALA A 388 16.03 2.05 -12.09
CA ALA A 388 17.48 1.94 -12.24
C ALA A 388 18.04 2.91 -13.30
N LEU A 389 17.31 3.15 -14.40
CA LEU A 389 17.70 4.14 -15.42
C LEU A 389 17.72 5.55 -14.85
N VAL A 390 16.78 5.92 -13.97
CA VAL A 390 16.78 7.22 -13.28
C VAL A 390 18.05 7.38 -12.42
N HIS A 391 18.40 6.35 -11.64
CA HIS A 391 19.62 6.35 -10.83
C HIS A 391 20.90 6.38 -11.66
N ALA A 392 20.90 5.80 -12.86
CA ALA A 392 22.03 5.82 -13.78
C ALA A 392 22.19 7.20 -14.42
N CYS A 393 21.12 7.72 -15.04
CA CYS A 393 21.11 9.01 -15.75
C CYS A 393 21.50 10.16 -14.83
N ILE A 394 21.00 10.19 -13.58
CA ILE A 394 21.29 11.29 -12.65
C ILE A 394 22.79 11.37 -12.27
N THR A 395 23.56 10.28 -12.38
CA THR A 395 25.03 10.25 -12.18
C THR A 395 25.84 10.35 -13.45
N ASP A 396 25.21 10.31 -14.62
CA ASP A 396 25.93 10.34 -15.89
C ASP A 396 26.54 11.74 -16.11
N ALA A 397 27.86 11.84 -15.92
CA ALA A 397 28.58 13.11 -16.04
C ALA A 397 28.79 13.54 -17.49
N ASP A 398 28.61 12.62 -18.46
CA ASP A 398 28.75 12.91 -19.89
C ASP A 398 27.50 13.65 -20.43
N ILE A 399 26.41 13.65 -19.66
CA ILE A 399 25.14 14.27 -20.03
C ILE A 399 24.94 15.61 -19.31
N PRO A 400 24.58 16.69 -20.03
CA PRO A 400 24.29 17.98 -19.41
C PRO A 400 23.22 17.88 -18.30
N PRO A 401 23.36 18.64 -17.20
CA PRO A 401 22.37 18.65 -16.11
C PRO A 401 20.93 18.89 -16.57
N SER A 402 20.71 19.81 -17.51
CA SER A 402 19.37 20.10 -18.04
C SER A 402 18.73 18.90 -18.75
N VAL A 403 19.52 18.13 -19.49
CA VAL A 403 19.07 16.92 -20.18
C VAL A 403 18.73 15.83 -19.17
N ARG A 404 19.57 15.65 -18.14
CA ARG A 404 19.29 14.70 -17.04
C ARG A 404 18.01 15.06 -16.29
N LEU A 405 17.79 16.33 -15.99
CA LEU A 405 16.57 16.81 -15.33
C LEU A 405 15.34 16.59 -16.20
N GLN A 406 15.42 16.84 -17.51
CA GLN A 406 14.32 16.55 -18.43
C GLN A 406 13.98 15.06 -18.48
N PHE A 407 14.99 14.19 -18.55
CA PHE A 407 14.76 12.75 -18.47
C PHE A 407 14.13 12.33 -17.14
N ILE A 408 14.60 12.88 -16.02
CA ILE A 408 14.04 12.61 -14.69
C ILE A 408 12.57 13.02 -14.63
N HIS A 409 12.21 14.19 -15.20
CA HIS A 409 10.83 14.61 -15.34
C HIS A 409 10.01 13.59 -16.13
N ASP A 410 10.47 13.20 -17.32
CA ASP A 410 9.77 12.28 -18.21
C ASP A 410 9.57 10.89 -17.56
N ALA A 411 10.57 10.41 -16.83
CA ALA A 411 10.47 9.18 -16.04
C ALA A 411 9.49 9.33 -14.86
N ASP A 412 9.50 10.46 -14.16
CA ASP A 412 8.68 10.70 -12.98
C ASP A 412 7.18 10.86 -13.31
N VAL A 413 6.83 11.21 -14.55
CA VAL A 413 5.44 11.12 -15.05
C VAL A 413 4.88 9.71 -14.87
N VAL A 414 5.71 8.68 -15.00
CA VAL A 414 5.31 7.27 -14.75
C VAL A 414 5.60 6.87 -13.31
N LEU A 415 6.81 7.12 -12.82
CA LEU A 415 7.24 6.63 -11.50
C LEU A 415 6.48 7.29 -10.35
N GLY A 416 6.04 8.55 -10.48
CA GLY A 416 5.20 9.27 -9.52
C GLY A 416 5.86 9.47 -8.15
N LEU A 417 7.15 9.77 -8.12
CA LEU A 417 7.95 9.95 -6.91
C LEU A 417 8.11 11.41 -6.50
N ASP A 418 7.46 12.33 -7.21
CA ASP A 418 7.44 13.77 -6.93
C ASP A 418 8.85 14.39 -7.09
N LEU A 419 9.66 13.83 -8.01
CA LEU A 419 11.03 14.26 -8.31
C LEU A 419 11.03 15.60 -9.06
N ASP A 420 10.08 15.79 -9.97
CA ASP A 420 9.93 17.03 -10.72
C ASP A 420 9.63 18.22 -9.79
N ALA A 421 8.73 18.03 -8.84
CA ALA A 421 8.47 19.05 -7.82
C ALA A 421 9.65 19.24 -6.85
N VAL A 422 10.56 18.27 -6.72
CA VAL A 422 11.82 18.44 -5.99
C VAL A 422 12.80 19.30 -6.80
N ALA A 423 12.89 19.07 -8.11
CA ALA A 423 13.73 19.87 -9.01
C ALA A 423 13.34 21.35 -9.01
N ARG A 424 12.04 21.65 -8.91
CA ARG A 424 11.52 23.03 -8.86
C ARG A 424 11.60 23.72 -7.50
N GLU A 425 12.00 23.06 -6.41
CA GLU A 425 11.93 23.66 -5.06
C GLU A 425 12.61 25.02 -4.91
N ARG A 426 13.71 25.29 -5.64
CA ARG A 426 14.36 26.60 -5.64
C ARG A 426 13.64 27.63 -6.51
N ALA A 427 13.08 27.21 -7.64
CA ALA A 427 12.32 28.07 -8.54
C ALA A 427 11.00 28.52 -7.90
N ASP A 428 10.37 27.62 -7.14
CA ASP A 428 9.10 27.84 -6.46
C ASP A 428 9.29 28.45 -5.05
N ALA A 429 10.54 28.64 -4.59
CA ALA A 429 10.83 29.15 -3.26
C ALA A 429 10.43 30.63 -3.12
N PRO A 430 9.85 31.04 -1.97
CA PRO A 430 9.53 32.44 -1.74
C PRO A 430 10.82 33.29 -1.64
N PRO A 431 10.78 34.60 -1.98
CA PRO A 431 11.96 35.46 -1.96
C PRO A 431 12.72 35.46 -0.63
N VAL A 432 12.03 35.29 0.50
CA VAL A 432 12.65 35.19 1.83
C VAL A 432 13.55 33.97 1.99
N ALA A 433 13.16 32.82 1.43
CA ALA A 433 13.97 31.61 1.48
C ALA A 433 15.22 31.75 0.58
N LEU A 434 15.07 32.37 -0.60
CA LEU A 434 16.18 32.66 -1.50
C LEU A 434 17.17 33.67 -0.90
N ALA A 435 16.67 34.71 -0.24
CA ALA A 435 17.50 35.67 0.49
C ALA A 435 18.25 34.99 1.66
N ALA A 436 17.60 34.07 2.36
CA ALA A 436 18.23 33.30 3.43
C ALA A 436 19.36 32.40 2.91
N VAL A 437 19.20 31.77 1.74
CA VAL A 437 20.28 31.01 1.07
C VAL A 437 21.47 31.92 0.76
N ALA A 438 21.24 33.06 0.09
CA ALA A 438 22.31 33.98 -0.27
C ALA A 438 23.05 34.54 0.97
N GLY A 439 22.29 34.91 2.00
CA GLY A 439 22.86 35.35 3.28
C GLY A 439 23.63 34.24 4.00
N HIS A 440 23.14 32.99 3.94
CA HIS A 440 23.80 31.83 4.53
C HIS A 440 25.15 31.57 3.86
N GLU A 441 25.21 31.62 2.52
CA GLU A 441 26.44 31.46 1.76
C GLU A 441 27.45 32.56 2.07
N LEU A 442 27.01 33.83 2.15
CA LEU A 442 27.86 34.95 2.52
C LEU A 442 28.42 34.78 3.94
N ALA A 443 27.57 34.43 4.91
CA ALA A 443 27.98 34.20 6.29
C ALA A 443 29.00 33.06 6.41
N ARG A 444 28.84 31.99 5.63
CA ARG A 444 29.85 30.90 5.56
C ARG A 444 31.15 31.37 4.94
N ALA A 445 31.11 32.15 3.86
CA ALA A 445 32.30 32.69 3.20
C ALA A 445 33.09 33.62 4.13
N THR A 446 32.42 34.39 4.98
CA THR A 446 33.03 35.27 5.99
C THR A 446 33.30 34.57 7.34
N ARG A 447 33.06 33.26 7.44
CA ARG A 447 33.22 32.43 8.65
C ARG A 447 32.36 32.87 9.84
N ASP A 448 31.26 33.59 9.60
CA ASP A 448 30.23 33.88 10.61
C ASP A 448 29.24 32.70 10.70
N TYR A 449 29.68 31.62 11.33
CA TYR A 449 28.85 30.41 11.46
C TYR A 449 27.58 30.64 12.31
N GLY A 450 27.61 31.60 13.24
CA GLY A 450 26.44 31.96 14.04
C GLY A 450 25.34 32.60 13.19
N ALA A 451 25.69 33.50 12.27
CA ALA A 451 24.74 34.04 11.29
C ALA A 451 24.29 32.98 10.30
N ALA A 452 25.20 32.13 9.81
CA ALA A 452 24.85 31.03 8.91
C ALA A 452 23.80 30.10 9.55
N ASP A 453 23.97 29.70 10.80
CA ASP A 453 23.01 28.83 11.50
C ASP A 453 21.66 29.52 11.77
N ARG A 454 21.65 30.83 12.06
CA ARG A 454 20.38 31.59 12.17
C ARG A 454 19.61 31.63 10.86
N LEU A 455 20.31 31.67 9.73
CA LEU A 455 19.70 31.72 8.40
C LEU A 455 19.20 30.35 7.91
N ARG A 456 19.48 29.25 8.62
CA ARG A 456 18.89 27.91 8.37
C ARG A 456 17.44 27.78 8.81
N ALA A 457 16.77 28.87 9.17
CA ALA A 457 15.39 28.88 9.61
C ALA A 457 14.46 28.13 8.64
N LYS A 458 13.38 27.56 9.19
CA LYS A 458 12.33 26.94 8.39
C LYS A 458 11.37 28.04 7.89
N PHE A 459 11.20 28.17 6.59
CA PHE A 459 10.30 29.15 5.97
C PHE A 459 9.22 28.41 5.22
N ASP A 460 7.95 28.56 5.62
CA ASP A 460 6.80 27.97 4.91
C ASP A 460 7.01 26.49 4.51
N GLY A 461 7.47 25.67 5.45
CA GLY A 461 7.77 24.25 5.22
C GLY A 461 9.06 23.97 4.40
N LEU A 462 9.84 24.98 4.02
CA LEU A 462 11.18 24.86 3.42
C LEU A 462 12.28 25.04 4.47
N ARG A 463 13.51 24.66 4.12
CA ARG A 463 14.73 24.91 4.90
C ARG A 463 15.94 25.14 3.99
N VAL A 464 16.98 25.74 4.55
CA VAL A 464 18.30 25.85 3.91
C VAL A 464 19.16 24.66 4.32
N ASP A 465 19.68 23.93 3.34
CA ASP A 465 20.63 22.84 3.52
C ASP A 465 22.01 23.22 2.97
N ASP A 466 23.04 22.93 3.75
CA ASP A 466 24.41 23.29 3.43
C ASP A 466 25.14 22.10 2.79
N ARG A 467 25.91 22.36 1.75
CA ARG A 467 26.77 21.39 1.06
C ARG A 467 28.14 22.03 0.82
N ALA A 468 29.15 21.19 0.58
CA ALA A 468 30.48 21.65 0.23
C ALA A 468 30.51 22.55 -1.02
N SER A 469 29.57 22.34 -1.96
CA SER A 469 29.45 23.07 -3.22
C SER A 469 28.49 24.28 -3.18
N GLY A 470 27.86 24.59 -2.04
CA GLY A 470 26.91 25.70 -1.90
C GLY A 470 25.72 25.34 -1.02
N ALA A 471 24.74 26.24 -0.91
CA ALA A 471 23.52 26.03 -0.16
C ALA A 471 22.31 25.74 -1.06
N LEU A 472 21.40 24.92 -0.55
CA LEU A 472 20.20 24.43 -1.21
C LEU A 472 18.95 24.89 -0.47
N VAL A 473 17.85 25.07 -1.19
CA VAL A 473 16.50 25.11 -0.61
C VAL A 473 15.90 23.70 -0.68
N ALA A 474 15.36 23.21 0.42
CA ALA A 474 14.67 21.92 0.47
C ALA A 474 13.34 22.00 1.20
N ARG A 475 12.33 21.27 0.72
CA ARG A 475 11.11 21.01 1.49
C ARG A 475 11.39 20.14 2.72
N ALA A 476 10.91 20.57 3.87
CA ALA A 476 11.12 19.93 5.16
C ALA A 476 10.27 18.67 5.34
N ASP A 477 9.07 18.61 4.75
CA ASP A 477 8.18 17.45 4.76
C ASP A 477 8.68 16.30 3.89
N ARG A 478 9.51 16.59 2.88
CA ARG A 478 10.18 15.60 2.04
C ARG A 478 11.51 15.09 2.61
N ARG A 479 11.85 15.41 3.86
CA ARG A 479 13.10 15.01 4.50
C ARG A 479 12.85 13.99 5.59
N LEU A 480 13.60 12.91 5.51
CA LEU A 480 13.64 11.95 6.61
C LEU A 480 14.36 12.58 7.81
N GLY A 481 13.66 12.67 8.94
CA GLY A 481 14.26 13.09 10.19
C GLY A 481 15.26 12.05 10.70
N PRO A 482 16.27 12.45 11.52
CA PRO A 482 17.14 11.48 12.18
C PRO A 482 16.31 10.53 13.05
N ARG A 483 16.65 9.23 13.06
CA ARG A 483 15.97 8.26 13.92
C ARG A 483 16.19 8.66 15.38
N SER A 484 15.10 9.00 16.07
CA SER A 484 15.14 9.29 17.51
C SER A 484 15.39 8.04 18.33
N ARG A 485 14.96 6.87 17.84
CA ARG A 485 15.06 5.57 18.55
C ARG A 485 15.33 4.42 17.60
N ARG A 486 15.99 3.39 18.13
CA ARG A 486 16.06 2.07 17.49
C ARG A 486 14.75 1.33 17.76
N THR A 487 14.12 0.86 16.69
CA THR A 487 12.90 0.05 16.74
C THR A 487 13.13 -1.31 16.09
N ILE A 488 12.30 -2.30 16.43
CA ILE A 488 12.23 -3.61 15.77
C ILE A 488 10.93 -3.75 14.98
N ALA A 489 10.99 -4.41 13.81
CA ALA A 489 9.78 -4.74 13.04
C ALA A 489 9.29 -6.18 13.28
N SER A 490 10.14 -7.03 13.87
CA SER A 490 9.82 -8.41 14.21
C SER A 490 10.65 -8.90 15.41
N ALA A 491 10.18 -9.96 16.07
CA ALA A 491 10.91 -10.61 17.16
C ALA A 491 12.32 -11.09 16.75
N GLY A 492 12.51 -11.41 15.45
CA GLY A 492 13.76 -11.93 14.89
C GLY A 492 14.93 -10.93 14.95
N GLU A 493 14.64 -9.63 14.97
CA GLU A 493 15.67 -8.57 15.04
C GLU A 493 16.33 -8.46 16.41
N LEU A 494 15.68 -8.99 17.44
CA LEU A 494 16.28 -9.11 18.76
C LEU A 494 17.19 -10.35 18.84
N ARG A 495 18.34 -10.14 19.50
CA ARG A 495 19.35 -11.19 19.69
C ARG A 495 18.78 -12.33 20.53
N ASP A 496 18.82 -13.55 20.00
CA ASP A 496 18.38 -14.75 20.71
C ASP A 496 19.39 -15.15 21.80
N GLN A 497 18.94 -15.16 23.04
CA GLN A 497 19.70 -15.52 24.24
C GLN A 497 19.23 -16.85 24.84
N ARG A 498 18.15 -17.45 24.33
CA ARG A 498 17.52 -18.63 24.95
C ARG A 498 18.43 -19.86 25.03
N ALA A 499 19.36 -19.98 24.09
CA ALA A 499 20.36 -21.05 24.08
C ALA A 499 21.58 -20.77 24.98
N LYS A 500 21.66 -19.59 25.62
CA LYS A 500 22.79 -19.22 26.49
C LYS A 500 22.46 -19.49 27.96
N ARG A 501 23.52 -19.69 28.74
CA ARG A 501 23.39 -19.81 30.19
C ARG A 501 22.81 -18.53 30.79
N ALA A 502 21.81 -18.68 31.66
CA ALA A 502 21.23 -17.58 32.42
C ALA A 502 22.29 -16.85 33.25
N VAL A 503 22.22 -15.51 33.26
CA VAL A 503 23.13 -14.63 34.01
C VAL A 503 22.38 -13.72 35.00
N ARG A 504 21.06 -13.90 35.10
CA ARG A 504 20.15 -13.22 36.03
C ARG A 504 19.32 -14.27 36.77
N SER A 505 18.87 -13.99 37.99
CA SER A 505 17.90 -14.84 38.70
C SER A 505 16.53 -14.82 38.00
N TRP A 506 16.04 -13.62 37.69
CA TRP A 506 14.72 -13.38 37.09
C TRP A 506 14.79 -12.43 35.89
N SER A 507 13.98 -12.72 34.87
CA SER A 507 13.58 -11.75 33.84
C SER A 507 12.06 -11.55 33.92
N VAL A 508 11.61 -10.34 34.22
CA VAL A 508 10.18 -9.99 34.18
C VAL A 508 9.89 -9.32 32.85
N CYS A 509 9.00 -9.89 32.06
CA CYS A 509 8.68 -9.46 30.70
C CYS A 509 7.32 -8.76 30.69
N VAL A 510 7.28 -7.51 30.21
CA VAL A 510 6.06 -6.70 30.13
C VAL A 510 5.85 -6.24 28.69
N LEU A 511 4.70 -6.55 28.12
CA LEU A 511 4.26 -6.00 26.84
C LEU A 511 3.47 -4.72 27.08
N ALA A 512 3.99 -3.59 26.62
CA ALA A 512 3.37 -2.29 26.80
C ALA A 512 2.77 -1.79 25.48
N ARG A 513 1.58 -1.21 25.55
CA ARG A 513 0.98 -0.43 24.45
C ARG A 513 0.09 0.67 25.03
N GLU A 514 0.49 1.91 24.83
CA GLU A 514 -0.08 3.10 25.49
C GLU A 514 -0.07 2.98 27.03
N TRP A 515 -0.90 3.80 27.70
CA TRP A 515 -1.11 3.79 29.16
C TRP A 515 0.19 3.82 30.00
N PRO A 516 1.05 4.83 29.80
CA PRO A 516 2.35 4.87 30.46
C PRO A 516 2.27 4.95 31.99
N ASP A 517 1.14 5.40 32.55
CA ASP A 517 0.91 5.41 34.00
C ASP A 517 0.70 4.00 34.56
N ASP A 518 -0.06 3.15 33.86
CA ASP A 518 -0.25 1.75 34.25
C ASP A 518 1.04 0.95 34.12
N VAL A 519 1.77 1.16 33.02
CA VAL A 519 3.09 0.55 32.84
C VAL A 519 4.02 1.00 33.97
N ALA A 520 4.08 2.30 34.29
CA ALA A 520 4.93 2.79 35.38
C ALA A 520 4.55 2.19 36.74
N ARG A 521 3.24 2.04 37.04
CA ARG A 521 2.74 1.41 38.27
C ARG A 521 3.13 -0.06 38.35
N CYS A 522 2.90 -0.82 37.28
CA CYS A 522 3.31 -2.22 37.17
C CYS A 522 4.81 -2.38 37.40
N LEU A 523 5.62 -1.62 36.66
CA LEU A 523 7.08 -1.69 36.76
C LEU A 523 7.58 -1.27 38.15
N GLY A 524 7.00 -0.24 38.75
CA GLY A 524 7.31 0.18 40.11
C GLY A 524 7.03 -0.90 41.15
N SER A 525 5.95 -1.67 40.97
CA SER A 525 5.62 -2.80 41.83
C SER A 525 6.60 -3.96 41.66
N VAL A 526 7.01 -4.27 40.42
CA VAL A 526 8.01 -5.31 40.12
C VAL A 526 9.36 -4.94 40.72
N LEU A 527 9.84 -3.72 40.49
CA LEU A 527 11.15 -3.26 40.92
C LEU A 527 11.33 -3.23 42.44
N ARG A 528 10.22 -3.12 43.18
CA ARG A 528 10.18 -3.18 44.65
C ARG A 528 10.53 -4.56 45.20
N PHE A 529 10.18 -5.62 44.48
CA PHE A 529 10.30 -7.00 44.97
C PHE A 529 11.27 -7.87 44.17
N ILE A 530 11.63 -7.49 42.94
CA ILE A 530 12.57 -8.25 42.12
C ILE A 530 13.96 -8.27 42.77
N PRO A 531 14.68 -9.40 42.74
CA PRO A 531 16.04 -9.48 43.27
C PRO A 531 16.98 -8.45 42.64
N ALA A 532 18.05 -8.09 43.34
CA ALA A 532 19.02 -7.11 42.87
C ALA A 532 19.70 -7.52 41.55
N ASP A 533 19.87 -8.83 41.33
CA ASP A 533 20.42 -9.40 40.10
C ASP A 533 19.35 -9.70 39.03
N GLY A 534 18.08 -9.35 39.27
CA GLY A 534 16.99 -9.50 38.31
C GLY A 534 16.94 -8.37 37.28
N GLU A 535 16.21 -8.61 36.19
CA GLU A 535 15.96 -7.62 35.14
C GLU A 535 14.48 -7.54 34.78
N VAL A 536 14.10 -6.38 34.25
CA VAL A 536 12.78 -6.10 33.72
C VAL A 536 12.92 -5.74 32.25
N LEU A 537 12.21 -6.46 31.39
CA LEU A 537 12.24 -6.33 29.94
C LEU A 537 10.87 -5.81 29.49
N VAL A 538 10.86 -4.63 28.90
CA VAL A 538 9.65 -4.00 28.38
C VAL A 538 9.74 -3.98 26.87
N LEU A 539 8.69 -4.45 26.19
CA LEU A 539 8.54 -4.24 24.75
C LEU A 539 7.36 -3.31 24.53
N ASP A 540 7.64 -2.10 24.08
CA ASP A 540 6.66 -1.17 23.55
C ASP A 540 6.16 -1.65 22.19
N GLN A 541 4.86 -1.92 22.04
CA GLN A 541 4.22 -2.43 20.83
C GLN A 541 3.70 -1.30 19.94
N GLY A 542 4.54 -0.29 19.68
CA GLY A 542 4.23 0.80 18.78
C GLY A 542 3.35 1.89 19.42
N SER A 543 3.60 2.26 20.67
CA SER A 543 2.84 3.34 21.33
C SER A 543 3.13 4.72 20.74
N SER A 544 2.34 5.70 21.17
CA SER A 544 2.53 7.11 20.90
C SER A 544 3.91 7.60 21.33
N GLU A 545 4.40 8.64 20.68
CA GLU A 545 5.70 9.24 21.01
C GLU A 545 5.79 9.75 22.45
N ALA A 546 4.66 10.18 23.02
CA ALA A 546 4.59 10.57 24.42
C ALA A 546 4.78 9.38 25.37
N ALA A 547 4.11 8.25 25.09
CA ALA A 547 4.27 7.02 25.86
C ALA A 547 5.70 6.46 25.74
N LYS A 548 6.26 6.41 24.53
CA LYS A 548 7.65 5.97 24.29
C LYS A 548 8.67 6.80 25.07
N ARG A 549 8.54 8.14 25.05
CA ARG A 549 9.41 9.04 25.84
C ARG A 549 9.37 8.70 27.33
N ARG A 550 8.18 8.42 27.86
CA ARG A 550 8.02 8.10 29.28
C ARG A 550 8.67 6.76 29.66
N LEU A 551 8.61 5.77 28.78
CA LEU A 551 9.34 4.50 28.96
C LEU A 551 10.86 4.71 28.91
N ASP A 552 11.34 5.53 27.98
CA ASP A 552 12.77 5.86 27.89
C ASP A 552 13.27 6.58 29.15
N GLU A 553 12.48 7.54 29.67
CA GLU A 553 12.79 8.25 30.91
C GLU A 553 12.84 7.31 32.12
N LEU A 554 11.97 6.30 32.17
CA LEU A 554 11.99 5.28 33.22
C LEU A 554 13.24 4.40 33.11
N ALA A 555 13.55 3.90 31.91
CA ALA A 555 14.73 3.07 31.65
C ALA A 555 16.04 3.82 31.92
N ALA A 556 16.07 5.14 31.66
CA ALA A 556 17.22 5.98 31.96
C ALA A 556 17.46 6.13 33.48
N ARG A 557 16.42 6.01 34.32
CA ARG A 557 16.49 6.13 35.78
C ARG A 557 16.73 4.79 36.49
N GLU A 558 16.35 3.67 35.88
CA GLU A 558 16.47 2.34 36.47
C GLU A 558 17.26 1.39 35.54
N PRO A 559 18.54 1.11 35.82
CA PRO A 559 19.39 0.26 34.99
C PRO A 559 18.90 -1.18 34.82
N ARG A 560 18.02 -1.67 35.70
CA ARG A 560 17.42 -3.00 35.59
C ARG A 560 16.27 -3.06 34.58
N VAL A 561 15.74 -1.92 34.13
CA VAL A 561 14.68 -1.82 33.12
C VAL A 561 15.30 -1.66 31.74
N LEU A 562 15.05 -2.62 30.86
CA LEU A 562 15.47 -2.59 29.47
C LEU A 562 14.23 -2.45 28.59
N VAL A 563 14.17 -1.35 27.83
CA VAL A 563 13.07 -1.07 26.92
C VAL A 563 13.50 -1.38 25.49
N HIS A 564 12.68 -2.19 24.83
CA HIS A 564 12.71 -2.40 23.40
C HIS A 564 11.48 -1.72 22.79
N HIS A 565 11.66 -1.07 21.66
CA HIS A 565 10.56 -0.43 20.93
C HIS A 565 10.28 -1.21 19.66
N ALA A 566 9.03 -1.58 19.44
CA ALA A 566 8.55 -2.01 18.13
C ALA A 566 8.06 -0.80 17.34
N ASP A 567 8.18 -0.85 16.02
CA ASP A 567 7.63 0.20 15.16
C ASP A 567 6.12 0.08 14.95
N ARG A 568 5.54 -1.09 15.20
CA ARG A 568 4.11 -1.36 15.17
C ARG A 568 3.72 -2.33 16.27
N ASP A 569 2.43 -2.56 16.41
CA ASP A 569 1.94 -3.68 17.19
C ASP A 569 2.34 -5.00 16.51
N LEU A 570 3.15 -5.80 17.19
CA LEU A 570 3.59 -7.12 16.69
C LEU A 570 2.54 -8.21 16.96
N GLY A 571 1.53 -7.91 17.76
CA GLY A 571 0.61 -8.89 18.35
C GLY A 571 1.24 -9.58 19.57
N GLU A 572 0.37 -10.16 20.40
CA GLU A 572 0.74 -10.71 21.71
C GLU A 572 1.75 -11.86 21.62
N GLY A 573 1.51 -12.83 20.73
CA GLY A 573 2.40 -13.99 20.58
C GLY A 573 3.81 -13.62 20.10
N ALA A 574 3.91 -12.76 19.07
CA ALA A 574 5.21 -12.32 18.57
C ALA A 574 5.92 -11.39 19.57
N GLY A 575 5.18 -10.53 20.28
CA GLY A 575 5.71 -9.68 21.34
C GLY A 575 6.30 -10.47 22.50
N ARG A 576 5.56 -11.45 23.04
CA ARG A 576 6.04 -12.36 24.09
C ARG A 576 7.28 -13.13 23.64
N SER A 577 7.23 -13.67 22.42
CA SER A 577 8.38 -14.33 21.80
C SER A 577 9.61 -13.43 21.71
N ALA A 578 9.44 -12.15 21.37
CA ALA A 578 10.52 -11.17 21.31
C ALA A 578 11.18 -10.95 22.68
N LEU A 579 10.38 -10.79 23.75
CA LEU A 579 10.90 -10.64 25.12
C LEU A 579 11.61 -11.91 25.61
N LEU A 580 11.02 -13.09 25.37
CA LEU A 580 11.64 -14.37 25.69
C LEU A 580 12.98 -14.58 24.98
N ARG A 581 13.14 -14.07 23.75
CA ARG A 581 14.42 -14.14 23.02
C ARG A 581 15.53 -13.37 23.72
N VAL A 582 15.23 -12.25 24.39
CA VAL A 582 16.25 -11.42 25.04
C VAL A 582 16.40 -11.67 26.54
N ALA A 583 15.48 -12.42 27.15
CA ALA A 583 15.52 -12.82 28.55
C ALA A 583 16.82 -13.54 28.93
N ARG A 584 17.39 -13.16 30.08
CA ARG A 584 18.64 -13.70 30.64
C ARG A 584 18.48 -14.34 32.01
N GLY A 585 17.25 -14.36 32.53
CA GLY A 585 16.84 -14.94 33.79
C GLY A 585 16.80 -16.46 33.76
N ARG A 586 17.11 -17.09 34.89
CA ARG A 586 16.84 -18.51 35.11
C ARG A 586 15.34 -18.77 35.17
N SER A 587 14.59 -17.84 35.75
CA SER A 587 13.14 -17.81 35.77
C SER A 587 12.62 -16.62 34.95
N VAL A 588 11.53 -16.83 34.20
CA VAL A 588 10.88 -15.76 33.43
C VAL A 588 9.44 -15.62 33.90
N LEU A 589 9.02 -14.37 34.14
CA LEU A 589 7.64 -14.03 34.48
C LEU A 589 7.10 -13.08 33.42
N GLU A 590 6.02 -13.44 32.73
CA GLU A 590 5.30 -12.53 31.84
C GLU A 590 4.18 -11.84 32.60
N LEU A 591 4.11 -10.52 32.52
CA LEU A 591 3.09 -9.71 33.20
C LEU A 591 2.37 -8.80 32.21
N ASP A 592 1.08 -8.65 32.44
CA ASP A 592 0.28 -7.61 31.82
C ASP A 592 0.51 -6.27 32.55
N PRO A 593 0.61 -5.13 31.82
CA PRO A 593 0.78 -3.81 32.43
C PRO A 593 -0.29 -3.42 33.45
N SER A 594 -1.47 -4.04 33.44
CA SER A 594 -2.51 -3.75 34.43
C SER A 594 -2.19 -4.30 35.82
N VAL A 595 -1.26 -5.25 35.94
CA VAL A 595 -0.96 -6.00 37.17
C VAL A 595 -0.06 -5.22 38.13
N GLU A 596 -0.38 -5.31 39.43
CA GLU A 596 0.44 -4.78 40.52
C GLU A 596 0.85 -5.87 41.50
N ILE A 597 2.15 -5.97 41.79
CA ILE A 597 2.69 -6.87 42.80
C ILE A 597 2.63 -6.19 44.16
N THR A 598 1.89 -6.79 45.10
CA THR A 598 1.69 -6.23 46.45
C THR A 598 2.50 -6.93 47.56
N GLY A 599 3.26 -7.98 47.22
CA GLY A 599 4.06 -8.76 48.17
C GLY A 599 5.29 -9.45 47.55
N PRO A 600 6.10 -10.17 48.35
CA PRO A 600 7.39 -10.71 47.94
C PRO A 600 7.27 -11.96 47.05
N LEU A 601 6.86 -11.77 45.80
CA LEU A 601 6.63 -12.83 44.80
C LEU A 601 7.92 -13.61 44.44
N PHE A 602 9.07 -12.94 44.45
CA PHE A 602 10.33 -13.50 43.93
C PHE A 602 11.20 -14.19 44.99
N ALA A 603 10.67 -14.38 46.21
CA ALA A 603 11.39 -14.96 47.34
C ALA A 603 11.42 -16.51 47.35
N VAL A 604 11.22 -17.15 46.19
CA VAL A 604 11.17 -18.61 46.03
C VAL A 604 12.54 -19.21 45.76
#